data_AF-A0A951JDR8-F1
#
_entry.id   AF-A0A951JDR8-F1
#
_cell.length_a   1.000
_cell.length_b   1.000
_cell.length_c   1.000
_cell.angle_alpha   90.00
_cell.angle_beta   90.00
_cell.angle_gamma   90.00
#
_symmetry.space_group_name_H-M   'P 1'
#
loop_
_entity.id
_entity.type
_entity.pdbx_description
1 polymer ?
#
loop_
_entity_poly.entity_id
_entity_poly.type
_entity_poly.pdbx_seq_one_letter_code
_entity_poly.pdbx_strand_id
1 'polypeptide(L)'
;MAISTPSVAVVLETSVPGPVPLWIHPGWSRDFPWLVQGTTGRGDGARAFDLALFGDAPSREVLDRWKALGDATGMPSLVHGRQVH
;
A
#
# COMPACT_ATOMS: atom_id res chain seq x y z
N MET A 1 27.72 -26.27 -15.28
CA MET A 1 26.87 -25.35 -14.49
C MET A 1 25.52 -25.32 -15.18
N ALA A 2 24.51 -26.02 -14.63
CA ALA A 2 23.18 -26.06 -15.23
C ALA A 2 22.38 -24.84 -14.77
N ILE A 3 21.81 -24.09 -15.71
CA ILE A 3 20.95 -22.95 -15.41
C ILE A 3 19.57 -23.51 -15.07
N SER A 4 19.13 -23.32 -13.83
CA SER A 4 17.75 -23.66 -13.42
C SER A 4 16.79 -22.78 -14.21
N THR A 5 15.75 -23.38 -14.78
CA THR A 5 14.68 -22.64 -15.44
C THR A 5 13.96 -21.78 -14.39
N PRO A 6 13.70 -20.49 -14.65
CA PRO A 6 12.93 -19.67 -13.71
C PRO A 6 11.52 -20.23 -13.59
N SER A 7 11.05 -20.44 -12.35
CA SER A 7 9.67 -20.78 -12.07
C SER A 7 8.83 -19.51 -11.96
N VAL A 8 7.71 -19.46 -12.67
CA VAL A 8 6.73 -18.38 -12.58
C VAL A 8 5.53 -18.87 -11.78
N ALA A 9 5.02 -18.02 -10.88
CA ALA A 9 3.80 -18.29 -10.11
C ALA A 9 2.87 -17.08 -10.14
N VAL A 10 1.56 -17.32 -10.07
CA VAL A 10 0.55 -16.27 -9.86
C VAL A 10 0.37 -16.10 -8.35
N VAL A 11 0.53 -14.87 -7.87
CA VAL A 11 0.33 -14.51 -6.47
C VAL A 11 -0.71 -13.41 -6.40
N LEU A 12 -1.73 -13.60 -5.56
CA LEU A 12 -2.80 -12.61 -5.35
C LEU A 12 -2.53 -11.78 -4.10
N GLU A 13 -2.94 -10.52 -4.13
CA GLU A 13 -2.92 -9.68 -2.93
C GLU A 13 -4.03 -10.12 -1.97
N THR A 14 -3.79 -9.97 -0.68
CA THR A 14 -4.75 -10.26 0.39
C THR A 14 -4.94 -9.01 1.23
N SER A 15 -6.20 -8.69 1.53
CA SER A 15 -6.52 -7.58 2.43
C SER A 15 -6.08 -7.89 3.85
N VAL A 16 -5.50 -6.88 4.53
CA VAL A 16 -5.14 -6.99 5.95
C VAL A 16 -6.01 -6.06 6.81
N PRO A 17 -6.45 -6.52 7.99
CA PRO A 17 -7.16 -5.66 8.94
C PRO A 17 -6.27 -4.51 9.41
N GLY A 18 -6.84 -3.31 9.53
CA GLY A 18 -6.12 -2.17 10.05
C GLY A 18 -6.80 -0.83 9.74
N PRO A 19 -6.23 0.28 10.24
CA PRO A 19 -6.75 1.63 9.97
C PRO A 19 -6.57 2.05 8.50
N VAL A 20 -5.69 1.37 7.76
CA VAL A 20 -5.48 1.56 6.33
C VAL A 20 -5.95 0.30 5.63
N PRO A 21 -6.82 0.39 4.60
CA PRO A 21 -7.31 -0.77 3.85
C PRO A 21 -6.22 -1.30 2.91
N LEU A 22 -5.20 -1.95 3.48
CA LEU A 22 -4.04 -2.45 2.75
C LEU A 22 -4.33 -3.80 2.10
N TRP A 23 -3.76 -3.99 0.93
CA TRP A 23 -3.67 -5.25 0.20
C TRP A 23 -2.20 -5.56 -0.01
N ILE A 24 -1.76 -6.75 0.44
CA ILE A 24 -0.35 -7.15 0.45
C ILE A 24 -0.17 -8.55 -0.15
N HIS A 25 1.07 -8.95 -0.42
CA HIS A 25 1.44 -10.35 -0.67
C HIS A 25 2.12 -10.95 0.56
N PRO A 26 1.43 -11.72 1.43
CA PRO A 26 2.02 -12.24 2.68
C PRO A 26 3.22 -13.17 2.48
N GLY A 27 3.29 -13.86 1.33
CA GLY A 27 4.46 -14.64 0.95
C GLY A 27 5.70 -13.76 0.75
N TRP A 28 5.53 -12.62 0.10
CA TRP A 28 6.65 -11.72 -0.21
C TRP A 28 7.22 -11.06 1.04
N SER A 29 6.38 -10.65 1.99
CA SER A 29 6.89 -10.11 3.26
C SER A 29 7.73 -11.12 4.05
N ARG A 30 7.45 -12.42 3.90
CA ARG A 30 8.20 -13.50 4.55
C ARG A 30 9.51 -13.79 3.82
N ASP A 31 9.44 -13.90 2.50
CA ASP A 31 10.56 -14.34 1.66
C ASP A 31 11.52 -13.19 1.32
N PHE A 32 11.01 -11.95 1.32
CA PHE A 32 11.71 -10.72 0.98
C PHE A 32 11.46 -9.64 2.06
N PRO A 33 11.99 -9.81 3.29
CA PRO A 33 11.72 -8.89 4.40
C PRO A 33 12.21 -7.45 4.17
N TRP A 34 13.06 -7.23 3.15
CA TRP A 34 13.51 -5.90 2.71
C TRP A 34 12.56 -5.21 1.73
N LEU A 35 11.49 -5.88 1.29
CA LEU A 35 10.52 -5.36 0.32
C LEU A 35 9.18 -5.09 1.01
N VAL A 36 8.71 -3.85 0.89
CA VAL A 36 7.32 -3.49 1.19
C VAL A 36 6.63 -3.16 -0.13
N GLN A 37 5.64 -3.95 -0.51
CA GLN A 37 4.82 -3.75 -1.70
C GLN A 37 3.36 -4.06 -1.37
N GLY A 38 2.46 -3.28 -1.95
CA GLY A 38 1.03 -3.50 -1.87
C GLY A 38 0.27 -2.35 -2.49
N THR A 39 -1.05 -2.39 -2.32
CA THR A 39 -1.97 -1.34 -2.75
C THR A 39 -2.91 -0.94 -1.61
N THR A 40 -3.45 0.28 -1.67
CA THR A 40 -4.53 0.70 -0.77
C THR A 40 -5.87 0.52 -1.50
N GLY A 41 -6.88 0.07 -0.77
CA GLY A 41 -8.26 0.04 -1.22
C GLY A 41 -9.05 1.27 -0.76
N ARG A 42 -10.37 1.22 -0.97
CA ARG A 42 -11.30 2.23 -0.44
C ARG A 42 -11.80 1.92 0.98
N GLY A 43 -11.57 0.69 1.47
CA GLY A 43 -12.14 0.23 2.75
C GLY A 43 -13.65 0.01 2.68
N ASP A 44 -14.21 -0.43 3.80
CA ASP A 44 -15.64 -0.76 3.99
C ASP A 44 -16.38 0.26 4.90
N GLY A 45 -15.67 1.27 5.40
CA GLY A 45 -16.24 2.31 6.24
C GLY A 45 -17.22 3.24 5.50
N ALA A 46 -18.05 3.96 6.26
CA ALA A 46 -19.06 4.88 5.73
C ALA A 46 -18.49 5.98 4.82
N ARG A 47 -17.23 6.36 5.04
CA ARG A 47 -16.47 7.23 4.16
C ARG A 47 -15.31 6.46 3.55
N ALA A 48 -15.22 6.47 2.22
CA ALA A 48 -14.14 5.83 1.50
C ALA A 48 -12.77 6.41 1.91
N PHE A 49 -11.80 5.52 2.05
CA PHE A 49 -10.39 5.86 2.20
C PHE A 49 -9.87 6.49 0.90
N ASP A 50 -9.20 7.62 1.04
CA ASP A 50 -8.72 8.43 -0.07
C ASP A 50 -7.48 9.22 0.34
N LEU A 51 -6.48 9.21 -0.55
CA LEU A 51 -5.17 9.84 -0.37
C LEU A 51 -4.97 11.06 -1.29
N ALA A 52 -6.00 11.44 -2.05
CA ALA A 52 -5.93 12.56 -2.99
C ALA A 52 -5.66 13.90 -2.27
N LEU A 53 -4.43 14.42 -2.41
CA LEU A 53 -4.05 15.73 -1.85
C LEU A 53 -4.77 16.91 -2.50
N PHE A 54 -5.31 16.72 -3.70
CA PHE A 54 -6.01 17.73 -4.49
C PHE A 54 -7.47 17.34 -4.77
N GLY A 55 -8.09 16.53 -3.90
CA GLY A 55 -9.49 16.15 -3.97
C GLY A 55 -10.41 17.00 -3.09
N ASP A 56 -11.68 16.59 -2.98
CA ASP A 56 -12.71 17.31 -2.22
C ASP A 56 -12.64 17.08 -0.69
N ALA A 57 -11.83 16.11 -0.24
CA ALA A 57 -11.70 15.80 1.17
C ALA A 57 -10.92 16.91 1.92
N PRO A 58 -11.26 17.19 3.20
CA PRO A 58 -10.50 18.12 4.01
C PRO A 58 -9.01 17.75 4.07
N SER A 59 -8.11 18.69 3.79
CA SER A 59 -6.68 18.40 3.66
C SER A 59 -6.06 17.77 4.92
N ARG A 60 -6.53 18.15 6.11
CA ARG A 60 -6.09 17.52 7.36
C ARG A 60 -6.40 16.03 7.41
N GLU A 61 -7.62 15.64 7.01
CA GLU A 61 -8.03 14.24 6.97
C GLU A 61 -7.16 13.43 6.00
N VAL A 62 -6.86 14.01 4.84
CA VAL A 62 -5.97 13.37 3.84
C VAL A 62 -4.56 13.21 4.39
N LEU A 63 -3.99 14.23 5.05
CA LEU A 63 -2.66 14.16 5.66
C LEU A 63 -2.59 13.15 6.80
N ASP A 64 -3.65 13.04 7.62
CA ASP A 64 -3.72 12.03 8.69
C ASP A 64 -3.74 10.61 8.11
N ARG A 65 -4.41 10.40 6.96
CA ARG A 65 -4.39 9.11 6.23
C ARG A 65 -3.02 8.79 5.63
N TRP A 66 -2.32 9.78 5.08
CA TRP A 66 -0.93 9.61 4.65
C TRP A 66 -0.02 9.22 5.82
N LYS A 67 -0.16 9.87 6.98
CA LYS A 67 0.57 9.50 8.19
C LYS A 67 0.27 8.06 8.61
N ALA A 68 -1.01 7.68 8.63
CA ALA A 68 -1.42 6.32 8.97
C ALA A 68 -0.82 5.26 8.02
N LEU A 69 -0.69 5.57 6.72
CA LEU A 69 -0.01 4.71 5.76
C LEU A 69 1.49 4.56 6.07
N GLY A 70 2.17 5.67 6.39
CA GLY A 70 3.58 5.64 6.81
C GLY A 70 3.78 4.78 8.07
N ASP A 71 2.95 5.01 9.10
CA ASP A 71 2.97 4.23 10.34
C ASP A 71 2.72 2.73 10.09
N ALA A 72 1.73 2.38 9.25
CA ALA A 72 1.38 1.00 8.94
C ALA A 72 2.44 0.25 8.12
N THR A 73 3.24 0.98 7.34
CA THR A 73 4.31 0.41 6.49
C THR A 73 5.69 0.55 7.10
N GLY A 74 5.81 1.20 8.26
CA GLY A 74 7.10 1.52 8.88
C GLY A 74 7.93 2.53 8.09
N MET A 75 7.31 3.27 7.15
CA MET A 75 8.00 4.24 6.31
C MET A 75 7.97 5.62 6.97
N PRO A 76 9.13 6.20 7.33
CA PRO A 76 9.19 7.48 8.04
C PRO A 76 8.90 8.68 7.14
N SER A 77 8.86 8.48 5.82
CA SER A 77 8.66 9.53 4.84
C SER A 77 7.98 8.98 3.59
N LEU A 78 7.20 9.83 2.94
CA LEU A 78 6.40 9.50 1.78
C LEU A 78 6.68 10.53 0.69
N VAL A 79 6.87 10.06 -0.54
CA VAL A 79 7.05 10.91 -1.71
C VAL A 79 5.82 10.78 -2.59
N HIS A 80 5.08 11.88 -2.73
CA HIS A 80 3.95 11.96 -3.64
C HIS A 80 4.37 12.67 -4.92
N GLY A 81 4.44 11.93 -6.03
CA GLY A 81 4.71 12.50 -7.35
C GLY A 81 3.52 13.28 -7.89
N ARG A 82 3.76 14.46 -8.49
CA ARG A 82 2.71 15.19 -9.20
C ARG A 82 2.31 14.41 -10.46
N GLN A 83 1.08 13.91 -10.50
CA GLN A 83 0.47 13.39 -11.73
C GLN A 83 0.08 14.57 -12.63
N VAL A 84 0.41 14.50 -13.92
CA VAL A 84 0.24 15.59 -14.90
C VAL A 84 -0.66 15.20 -16.09
N HIS A 85 -1.25 14.01 -16.02
CA HIS A 85 -2.23 13.46 -16.95
C HIS A 85 -3.45 13.00 -16.16
#